data_AF-A0A538J6X6-F1
#
_entry.id   AF-A0A538J6X6-F1
#
_cell.length_a   1.000
_cell.length_b   1.000
_cell.length_c   1.000
_cell.angle_alpha   90.00
_cell.angle_beta   90.00
_cell.angle_gamma   90.00
#
_symmetry.space_group_name_H-M   'P 1'
#
loop_
_entity.id
_entity.type
_entity.pdbx_description
1 polymer ?
#
loop_
_entity_poly.entity_id
_entity_poly.type
_entity_poly.pdbx_seq_one_letter_code
_entity_poly.pdbx_strand_id
1 'polypeptide(L)'
;MEFLVEFDIHIPEGAPESEVEQRVSGEVAAAEQLAREGHLVRLWTPNHAPDGKKALGLFRAASEAELDALLDALPLSDWMQISVTPLEPHPNDPTSSRTRAPQLPRPHLTLVYRLEATLGEVLDLGEFPQGHRRIVPWTGGTFTGPKLSGKIVPGASADWQTVLHDGTALGDIRYTLCTDGGDLLYVESRGVRHGTAEVLARLGRGDDVDPTEYTFRTTAQIATAAPAFDWLNKGVFISVASRQATRVIYDTYLVG
;
A
#
# COMPACT_ATOMS: atom_id res chain seq x y z
N MET A 1 -16.36 -33.15 2.82
CA MET A 1 -17.64 -32.91 2.12
C MET A 1 -18.23 -31.63 2.66
N GLU A 2 -18.99 -30.89 1.86
CA GLU A 2 -19.71 -29.71 2.31
C GLU A 2 -21.22 -30.00 2.32
N PHE A 3 -21.93 -29.38 3.25
CA PHE A 3 -23.35 -29.61 3.46
C PHE A 3 -24.05 -28.28 3.71
N LEU A 4 -25.17 -28.04 3.03
CA LEU A 4 -26.10 -26.99 3.42
C LEU A 4 -27.03 -27.58 4.47
N VAL A 5 -27.06 -26.97 5.65
CA VAL A 5 -27.88 -27.39 6.77
C VAL A 5 -28.89 -26.30 7.08
N GLU A 6 -30.17 -26.63 7.01
CA GLU A 6 -31.26 -25.73 7.38
C GLU A 6 -31.78 -26.10 8.77
N PHE A 7 -31.87 -25.11 9.65
CA PHE A 7 -32.35 -25.26 11.02
C PHE A 7 -33.68 -24.53 11.17
N ASP A 8 -34.69 -25.25 11.66
CA ASP A 8 -35.98 -24.71 12.05
C ASP A 8 -36.20 -24.95 13.56
N ILE A 9 -36.10 -23.87 14.35
CA ILE A 9 -36.11 -23.93 15.82
C ILE A 9 -37.55 -23.86 16.34
N HIS A 10 -37.93 -24.87 17.12
CA HIS A 10 -39.23 -25.05 17.74
C HIS A 10 -39.08 -25.18 19.26
N ILE A 11 -39.14 -24.05 19.97
CA ILE A 11 -39.12 -24.04 21.43
C ILE A 11 -40.45 -24.63 21.95
N PRO A 12 -40.44 -25.66 22.82
CA PRO A 12 -41.65 -26.25 23.37
C PRO A 12 -42.52 -25.24 24.14
N GLU A 13 -43.84 -25.37 23.99
CA GLU A 13 -44.79 -24.54 24.73
C GLU A 13 -44.69 -24.82 26.23
N GLY A 14 -44.46 -23.78 27.03
CA GLY A 14 -44.29 -23.89 28.48
C GLY A 14 -42.87 -24.22 28.96
N ALA A 15 -41.87 -24.24 28.07
CA ALA A 15 -40.46 -24.34 28.47
C ALA A 15 -40.08 -23.18 29.41
N PRO A 16 -39.43 -23.45 30.57
CA PRO A 16 -38.98 -22.38 31.48
C PRO A 16 -38.00 -21.43 30.79
N GLU A 17 -38.17 -20.12 30.97
CA GLU A 17 -37.28 -19.10 30.35
C GLU A 17 -35.80 -19.37 30.65
N SER A 18 -35.48 -19.77 31.89
CA SER A 18 -34.13 -20.13 32.30
C SER A 18 -33.53 -21.32 31.54
N GLU A 19 -34.36 -22.29 31.12
CA GLU A 19 -33.89 -23.43 30.32
C GLU A 19 -33.62 -22.98 28.88
N VAL A 20 -34.51 -22.16 28.32
CA VAL A 20 -34.35 -21.58 26.98
C VAL A 20 -33.05 -20.77 26.91
N GLU A 21 -32.82 -19.87 27.87
CA GLU A 21 -31.59 -19.07 27.95
C GLU A 21 -30.33 -19.93 28.04
N GLN A 22 -30.36 -20.97 28.88
CA GLN A 22 -29.22 -21.88 29.04
C GLN A 22 -28.90 -22.62 27.73
N ARG A 23 -29.90 -23.16 27.04
CA ARG A 23 -29.69 -23.89 25.78
C ARG A 23 -29.25 -22.94 24.66
N VAL A 24 -29.83 -21.75 24.54
CA VAL A 24 -29.41 -20.75 23.55
C VAL A 24 -27.97 -20.31 23.79
N SER A 25 -27.57 -20.07 25.05
CA SER A 25 -26.17 -19.75 25.37
C SER A 25 -25.23 -20.91 25.05
N GLY A 26 -25.67 -22.16 25.29
CA GLY A 26 -24.94 -23.35 24.89
C GLY A 26 -24.75 -23.44 23.38
N GLU A 27 -25.80 -23.13 22.62
CA GLU A 27 -25.78 -23.15 21.15
C GLU A 27 -24.75 -22.16 20.59
N VAL A 28 -24.68 -20.95 21.16
CA VAL A 28 -23.67 -19.95 20.77
C VAL A 28 -22.26 -20.50 21.00
N ALA A 29 -21.99 -21.10 22.16
CA ALA A 29 -20.69 -21.67 22.48
C ALA A 29 -20.34 -22.87 21.56
N ALA A 30 -21.31 -23.72 21.25
CA ALA A 30 -21.14 -24.85 20.34
C ALA A 30 -20.84 -24.38 18.91
N ALA A 31 -21.58 -23.37 18.41
CA ALA A 31 -21.32 -22.78 17.10
C ALA A 31 -19.92 -22.15 17.01
N GLU A 32 -19.47 -21.45 18.05
CA GLU A 32 -18.10 -20.92 18.12
C GLU A 32 -17.03 -22.01 18.09
N GLN A 33 -17.27 -23.13 18.80
CA GLN A 33 -16.37 -24.28 18.79
C GLN A 33 -16.29 -24.90 17.40
N LEU A 34 -17.44 -25.20 16.79
CA LEU A 34 -17.52 -25.78 15.45
C LEU A 34 -16.87 -24.88 14.38
N ALA A 35 -16.99 -23.56 14.53
CA ALA A 35 -16.31 -22.62 13.64
C ALA A 35 -14.79 -22.65 13.83
N ARG A 36 -14.32 -22.76 15.08
CA ARG A 36 -12.88 -22.86 15.40
C ARG A 36 -12.24 -24.14 14.87
N GLU A 37 -12.99 -25.25 14.91
CA GLU A 37 -12.57 -26.54 14.37
C GLU A 37 -12.73 -26.62 12.84
N GLY A 38 -13.38 -25.63 12.22
CA GLY A 38 -13.58 -25.56 10.78
C GLY A 38 -14.74 -26.40 10.25
N HIS A 39 -15.58 -26.93 11.14
CA HIS A 39 -16.81 -27.66 10.81
C HIS A 39 -17.94 -26.71 10.41
N LEU A 40 -18.14 -25.59 11.11
CA LEU A 40 -19.09 -24.54 10.72
C LEU A 40 -18.37 -23.46 9.89
N VAL A 41 -18.62 -23.43 8.59
CA VAL A 41 -17.94 -22.51 7.64
C VAL A 41 -18.62 -21.15 7.62
N ARG A 42 -19.96 -21.14 7.57
CA ARG A 42 -20.81 -19.94 7.56
C ARG A 42 -22.17 -20.25 8.17
N LEU A 43 -22.79 -19.24 8.79
CA LEU A 43 -24.15 -19.31 9.32
C LEU A 43 -24.90 -18.03 8.93
N TRP A 44 -26.14 -18.17 8.48
CA TRP A 44 -27.01 -17.09 8.03
C TRP A 44 -28.39 -17.17 8.68
N THR A 45 -29.03 -16.02 8.87
CA THR A 45 -30.45 -15.92 9.25
C THR A 45 -31.24 -15.43 8.03
N PRO A 46 -32.18 -16.23 7.48
CA PRO A 46 -32.98 -15.82 6.34
C PRO A 46 -33.86 -14.59 6.65
N ASN A 47 -33.85 -13.59 5.76
CA ASN A 47 -34.61 -12.34 5.93
C ASN A 47 -36.15 -12.50 5.99
N HIS A 48 -36.70 -13.63 5.53
CA HIS A 48 -38.13 -13.90 5.48
C HIS A 48 -38.56 -15.03 6.44
N ALA A 49 -37.76 -15.33 7.46
CA ALA A 49 -38.13 -16.29 8.48
C ALA A 49 -39.22 -15.67 9.39
N PRO A 50 -40.43 -16.27 9.49
CA PRO A 50 -41.40 -15.84 10.49
C PRO A 50 -40.76 -16.05 11.88
N ASP A 51 -40.58 -14.96 12.62
CA ASP A 51 -40.10 -14.91 14.00
C ASP A 51 -38.62 -15.25 14.27
N GLY A 52 -37.75 -15.25 13.25
CA GLY A 52 -36.29 -15.41 13.46
C GLY A 52 -35.85 -16.83 13.87
N LYS A 53 -36.74 -17.81 13.74
CA LYS A 53 -36.52 -19.22 14.15
C LYS A 53 -35.88 -20.09 13.06
N LYS A 54 -35.30 -19.48 12.03
CA LYS A 54 -34.62 -20.21 10.95
C LYS A 54 -33.17 -19.80 10.82
N ALA A 55 -32.30 -20.78 10.57
CA ALA A 55 -30.91 -20.53 10.20
C ALA A 55 -30.47 -21.43 9.05
N LEU A 56 -29.52 -20.96 8.26
CA LEU A 56 -28.86 -21.72 7.20
C LEU A 56 -27.37 -21.80 7.53
N GLY A 57 -26.83 -23.01 7.62
CA GLY A 57 -25.41 -23.25 7.87
C GLY A 57 -24.73 -23.92 6.69
N LEU A 58 -23.51 -23.51 6.39
CA LEU A 58 -22.59 -24.26 5.54
C LEU A 58 -21.64 -25.04 6.46
N PHE A 59 -21.75 -26.37 6.43
CA PHE A 59 -20.95 -27.27 7.24
C PHE A 59 -19.93 -28.05 6.41
N ARG A 60 -18.84 -28.45 7.07
CA ARG A 60 -17.83 -29.35 6.53
C ARG A 60 -17.59 -30.53 7.48
N ALA A 61 -17.73 -31.73 6.95
CA ALA A 61 -17.40 -32.98 7.63
C ALA A 61 -16.77 -33.98 6.65
N ALA A 62 -16.03 -34.96 7.15
CA ALA A 62 -15.47 -36.05 6.37
C ALA A 62 -16.54 -37.05 5.90
N SER A 63 -17.68 -37.13 6.58
CA SER A 63 -18.83 -37.99 6.20
C SER A 63 -20.16 -37.43 6.72
N GLU A 64 -21.27 -37.95 6.19
CA GLU A 64 -22.62 -37.65 6.74
C GLU A 64 -22.75 -38.08 8.20
N ALA A 65 -22.23 -39.26 8.56
CA ALA A 65 -22.27 -39.74 9.94
C ALA A 65 -21.52 -38.85 10.94
N GLU A 66 -20.40 -38.24 10.51
CA GLU A 66 -19.71 -37.24 11.32
C GLU A 66 -20.54 -35.96 11.44
N LEU A 67 -21.16 -35.50 10.36
CA LEU A 67 -22.05 -34.34 10.41
C LEU A 67 -23.22 -34.58 11.37
N ASP A 68 -23.88 -35.73 11.28
CA ASP A 68 -25.00 -36.09 12.15
C ASP A 68 -24.57 -36.05 13.62
N ALA A 69 -23.40 -36.62 13.95
CA ALA A 69 -22.86 -36.57 15.31
C ALA A 69 -22.58 -35.14 15.81
N LEU A 70 -22.13 -34.25 14.93
CA LEU A 70 -21.91 -32.83 15.26
C LEU A 70 -23.23 -32.09 15.50
N LEU A 71 -24.27 -32.38 14.70
CA LEU A 71 -25.58 -31.75 14.79
C LEU A 71 -26.38 -32.25 15.99
N ASP A 72 -26.31 -33.55 16.31
CA ASP A 72 -26.96 -34.15 17.47
C ASP A 72 -26.39 -33.61 18.79
N ALA A 73 -25.11 -33.23 18.80
CA ALA A 73 -24.44 -32.65 19.96
C ALA A 73 -24.82 -31.18 20.24
N LEU A 74 -25.57 -30.53 19.35
CA LEU A 74 -26.00 -29.14 19.55
C LEU A 74 -26.99 -29.05 20.72
N PRO A 75 -26.84 -28.08 21.65
CA PRO A 75 -27.75 -27.93 22.79
C PRO A 75 -29.22 -27.73 22.45
N LEU A 76 -29.52 -27.23 21.25
CA LEU A 76 -30.88 -27.09 20.73
C LEU A 76 -31.31 -28.23 19.79
N SER A 77 -30.53 -29.31 19.62
CA SER A 77 -30.84 -30.40 18.67
C SER A 77 -32.26 -30.97 18.86
N ASP A 78 -32.68 -31.20 20.11
CA ASP A 78 -34.02 -31.67 20.46
C ASP A 78 -35.16 -30.68 20.13
N TRP A 79 -34.82 -29.40 19.96
CA TRP A 79 -35.76 -28.31 19.66
C TRP A 79 -35.63 -27.85 18.22
N MET A 80 -34.87 -28.56 17.38
CA MET A 80 -34.62 -28.19 16.00
C MET A 80 -35.17 -29.26 15.07
N GLN A 81 -35.81 -28.82 14.01
CA GLN A 81 -35.95 -29.62 12.81
C GLN A 81 -34.79 -29.26 11.88
N ILE A 82 -33.97 -30.25 11.54
CA ILE A 82 -32.76 -30.06 10.73
C ILE A 82 -32.94 -30.74 9.38
N SER A 83 -32.61 -30.03 8.30
CA SER A 83 -32.55 -30.58 6.94
C SER A 83 -31.14 -30.46 6.40
N VAL A 84 -30.56 -31.58 5.96
CA VAL A 84 -29.19 -31.65 5.44
C VAL A 84 -29.21 -31.90 3.94
N THR A 85 -28.48 -31.08 3.19
CA THR A 85 -28.25 -31.24 1.75
C THR A 85 -26.76 -31.35 1.47
N PRO A 86 -26.24 -32.53 1.05
CA PRO A 86 -24.87 -32.67 0.58
C PRO A 86 -24.59 -31.80 -0.64
N LEU A 87 -23.43 -31.13 -0.66
CA LEU A 87 -23.01 -30.23 -1.73
C LEU A 87 -21.80 -30.78 -2.46
N GLU A 88 -21.84 -30.66 -3.79
CA GLU A 88 -20.71 -30.95 -4.67
C GLU A 88 -20.19 -29.66 -5.33
N PRO A 89 -18.87 -29.56 -5.61
CA PRO A 89 -18.31 -28.43 -6.33
C PRO A 89 -18.97 -28.27 -7.71
N HIS A 90 -19.53 -27.09 -7.98
CA HIS A 90 -20.09 -26.78 -9.29
C HIS A 90 -18.96 -26.38 -10.27
N PRO A 91 -18.98 -26.80 -11.56
CA PRO A 91 -17.95 -26.43 -12.53
C PRO A 91 -17.80 -24.92 -12.76
N ASN A 92 -18.84 -24.14 -12.47
CA ASN A 92 -18.81 -22.67 -12.51
C ASN A 92 -18.57 -22.02 -11.13
N ASP A 93 -18.12 -22.77 -10.12
CA ASP A 93 -17.75 -22.18 -8.83
C ASP A 93 -16.61 -21.16 -9.06
N PRO A 94 -16.76 -19.87 -8.71
CA PRO A 94 -15.74 -18.85 -8.93
C PRO A 94 -14.41 -19.14 -8.21
N THR A 95 -14.39 -20.07 -7.25
CA THR A 95 -13.18 -20.52 -6.58
C THR A 95 -12.45 -21.65 -7.32
N SER A 96 -13.12 -22.35 -8.26
CA SER A 96 -12.56 -23.49 -9.00
C SER A 96 -11.58 -23.10 -10.11
N SER A 97 -11.67 -21.88 -10.65
CA SER A 97 -10.87 -21.41 -11.80
C SER A 97 -9.97 -20.22 -11.45
N ARG A 98 -9.07 -20.36 -10.48
CA ARG A 98 -7.94 -19.42 -10.36
C ARG A 98 -6.81 -19.82 -11.31
N THR A 99 -6.90 -19.43 -12.57
CA THR A 99 -5.67 -19.10 -13.32
C THR A 99 -5.08 -17.88 -12.62
N ARG A 100 -4.18 -18.10 -11.65
CA ARG A 100 -3.58 -17.03 -10.86
C ARG A 100 -2.83 -16.11 -11.83
N ALA A 101 -3.38 -14.92 -12.09
CA ALA A 101 -2.67 -13.89 -12.82
C ALA A 101 -1.25 -13.76 -12.24
N PRO A 102 -0.20 -13.59 -13.07
CA PRO A 102 1.15 -13.49 -12.55
C PRO A 102 1.21 -12.35 -11.54
N GLN A 103 1.51 -12.71 -10.29
CA GLN A 103 1.63 -11.75 -9.21
C GLN A 103 3.03 -11.12 -9.31
N LEU A 104 3.07 -9.83 -9.64
CA LEU A 104 4.32 -9.07 -9.64
C LEU A 104 4.80 -8.86 -8.19
N PRO A 105 6.13 -8.77 -7.97
CA PRO A 105 6.68 -8.34 -6.68
C PRO A 105 6.11 -6.99 -6.26
N ARG A 106 5.86 -6.81 -4.95
CA ARG A 106 5.48 -5.50 -4.41
C ARG A 106 6.72 -4.62 -4.37
N PRO A 107 6.65 -3.38 -4.89
CA PRO A 107 7.80 -2.49 -4.82
C PRO A 107 8.11 -2.13 -3.37
N HIS A 108 9.39 -2.00 -3.07
CA HIS A 108 9.87 -1.45 -1.80
C HIS A 108 10.95 -0.39 -2.04
N LEU A 109 11.10 0.52 -1.09
CA LEU A 109 12.02 1.65 -1.20
C LEU A 109 13.14 1.50 -0.18
N THR A 110 14.38 1.47 -0.66
CA THR A 110 15.58 1.46 0.18
C THR A 110 16.30 2.80 0.04
N LEU A 111 16.50 3.52 1.15
CA LEU A 111 17.24 4.79 1.13
C LEU A 111 18.67 4.56 0.64
N VAL A 112 19.06 5.32 -0.39
CA VAL A 112 20.40 5.30 -0.97
C VAL A 112 21.25 6.40 -0.35
N TYR A 113 20.78 7.65 -0.44
CA TYR A 113 21.39 8.80 0.22
C TYR A 113 20.36 9.92 0.44
N ARG A 114 20.63 10.77 1.41
CA ARG A 114 20.09 12.13 1.51
C ARG A 114 21.09 13.10 0.90
N LEU A 115 20.65 13.94 -0.02
CA LEU A 115 21.43 15.01 -0.64
C LEU A 115 20.92 16.37 -0.15
N GLU A 116 21.83 17.23 0.29
CA GLU A 116 21.58 18.65 0.55
C GLU A 116 22.40 19.49 -0.42
N ALA A 117 21.75 20.04 -1.45
CA ALA A 117 22.39 20.86 -2.45
C ALA A 117 22.23 22.35 -2.15
N THR A 118 23.34 23.09 -2.23
CA THR A 118 23.36 24.55 -2.12
C THR A 118 23.08 25.15 -3.49
N LEU A 119 22.13 26.07 -3.55
CA LEU A 119 21.76 26.73 -4.78
C LEU A 119 22.56 28.01 -5.02
N GLY A 120 22.88 28.25 -6.28
CA GLY A 120 23.43 29.51 -6.77
C GLY A 120 22.35 30.50 -7.19
N GLU A 121 22.81 31.60 -7.78
CA GLU A 121 21.95 32.61 -8.37
C GLU A 121 21.15 32.00 -9.54
N VAL A 122 19.84 32.26 -9.53
CA VAL A 122 18.94 31.77 -10.59
C VAL A 122 19.21 32.57 -11.87
N LEU A 123 19.52 31.87 -12.95
CA LEU A 123 19.53 32.45 -14.27
C LEU A 123 18.10 32.39 -14.82
N ASP A 124 17.47 33.54 -14.97
CA ASP A 124 16.13 33.65 -15.52
C ASP A 124 16.18 33.82 -17.04
N LEU A 125 15.51 32.92 -17.78
CA LEU A 125 15.46 32.94 -19.23
C LEU A 125 14.12 33.50 -19.75
N GLY A 126 13.17 33.78 -18.84
CA GLY A 126 11.86 34.33 -19.16
C GLY A 126 10.88 33.32 -19.76
N GLU A 127 9.81 33.85 -20.37
CA GLU A 127 8.71 33.06 -20.91
C GLU A 127 9.03 32.37 -22.23
N PHE A 128 8.90 31.05 -22.26
CA PHE A 128 8.96 30.22 -23.47
C PHE A 128 7.56 29.68 -23.81
N PRO A 129 7.31 29.16 -25.03
CA PRO A 129 6.01 28.59 -25.38
C PRO A 129 5.55 27.44 -24.46
N GLN A 130 6.48 26.73 -23.82
CA GLN A 130 6.18 25.64 -22.89
C GLN A 130 6.04 26.08 -21.42
N GLY A 131 6.26 27.38 -21.12
CA GLY A 131 6.26 27.95 -19.78
C GLY A 131 7.54 28.74 -19.47
N HIS A 132 7.61 29.31 -18.27
CA HIS A 132 8.70 30.15 -17.81
C HIS A 132 9.97 29.33 -17.57
N ARG A 133 11.05 29.62 -18.30
CA ARG A 133 12.30 28.87 -18.27
C ARG A 133 13.29 29.54 -17.31
N ARG A 134 13.89 28.77 -16.41
CA ARG A 134 14.98 29.24 -15.54
C ARG A 134 15.98 28.13 -15.24
N ILE A 135 17.22 28.51 -14.96
CA ILE A 135 18.28 27.58 -14.59
C ILE A 135 18.71 27.89 -13.16
N VAL A 136 18.77 26.85 -12.34
CA VAL A 136 19.12 26.93 -10.93
C VAL A 136 20.43 26.17 -10.72
N PRO A 137 21.59 26.86 -10.76
CA PRO A 137 22.89 26.25 -10.54
C PRO A 137 23.00 25.66 -9.13
N TRP A 138 23.72 24.56 -8.98
CA TRP A 138 24.08 24.01 -7.67
C TRP A 138 25.57 24.26 -7.45
N THR A 139 25.87 25.08 -6.45
CA THR A 139 27.24 25.56 -6.18
C THR A 139 28.03 24.64 -5.25
N GLY A 140 27.35 23.70 -4.61
CA GLY A 140 27.93 22.68 -3.75
C GLY A 140 26.86 21.89 -3.02
N GLY A 141 27.27 21.15 -2.00
CA GLY A 141 26.38 20.33 -1.18
C GLY A 141 27.03 19.03 -0.75
N THR A 142 26.33 18.31 0.11
CA THR A 142 26.77 17.03 0.68
C THR A 142 25.68 15.99 0.49
N PHE A 143 26.08 14.74 0.26
CA PHE A 143 25.17 13.62 0.36
C PHE A 143 25.67 12.61 1.39
N THR A 144 24.75 11.95 2.07
CA THR A 144 25.05 10.96 3.10
C THR A 144 24.08 9.81 3.00
N GLY A 145 24.61 8.59 3.00
CA GLY A 145 23.82 7.37 2.85
C GLY A 145 24.47 6.19 3.55
N PRO A 146 23.75 5.08 3.73
CA PRO A 146 24.26 3.90 4.45
C PRO A 146 25.49 3.25 3.78
N LYS A 147 25.61 3.38 2.46
CA LYS A 147 26.68 2.73 1.66
C LYS A 147 27.64 3.70 0.99
N LEU A 148 27.29 4.98 0.90
CA LEU A 148 28.08 6.01 0.24
C LEU A 148 27.74 7.39 0.78
N SER A 149 28.77 8.22 0.88
CA SER A 149 28.70 9.62 1.29
C SER A 149 29.71 10.42 0.47
N GLY A 150 29.51 11.74 0.43
CA GLY A 150 30.40 12.63 -0.29
C GLY A 150 29.79 13.99 -0.57
N LYS A 151 30.21 14.60 -1.68
CA LYS A 151 29.92 16.00 -2.01
C LYS A 151 29.44 16.17 -3.44
N ILE A 152 28.71 17.24 -3.71
CA ILE A 152 28.47 17.71 -5.08
C ILE A 152 29.78 18.26 -5.64
N VAL A 153 30.07 17.94 -6.90
CA VAL A 153 31.13 18.58 -7.68
C VAL A 153 30.66 19.98 -8.11
N PRO A 154 31.31 21.06 -7.66
CA PRO A 154 30.93 22.43 -8.01
C PRO A 154 31.02 22.70 -9.52
N GLY A 155 30.13 23.53 -10.04
CA GLY A 155 30.16 23.97 -11.45
C GLY A 155 29.70 22.94 -12.48
N ALA A 156 29.40 21.71 -12.06
CA ALA A 156 28.94 20.61 -12.92
C ALA A 156 27.48 20.22 -12.67
N SER A 157 26.71 21.06 -11.97
CA SER A 157 25.39 20.70 -11.45
C SER A 157 24.39 21.86 -11.56
N ALA A 158 23.20 21.58 -12.10
CA ALA A 158 22.11 22.55 -12.20
C ALA A 158 20.76 21.87 -12.44
N ASP A 159 19.68 22.62 -12.18
CA ASP A 159 18.31 22.26 -12.55
C ASP A 159 17.78 23.25 -13.59
N TRP A 160 17.45 22.73 -14.77
CA TRP A 160 16.83 23.47 -15.86
C TRP A 160 15.30 23.37 -15.75
N GLN A 161 14.72 24.27 -14.97
CA GLN A 161 13.30 24.26 -14.65
C GLN A 161 12.45 24.89 -15.75
N THR A 162 11.30 24.29 -16.02
CA THR A 162 10.18 24.92 -16.72
C THR A 162 9.02 25.07 -15.75
N VAL A 163 8.62 26.31 -15.46
CA VAL A 163 7.47 26.61 -14.60
C VAL A 163 6.25 26.82 -15.49
N LEU A 164 5.24 25.98 -15.32
CA LEU A 164 3.99 26.03 -16.06
C LEU A 164 3.09 27.16 -15.53
N HIS A 165 2.04 27.49 -16.30
CA HIS A 165 1.11 28.56 -15.96
C HIS A 165 0.39 28.37 -14.62
N ASP A 166 0.17 27.13 -14.19
CA ASP A 166 -0.44 26.80 -12.89
C ASP A 166 0.57 26.86 -11.72
N GLY A 167 1.84 27.21 -12.00
CA GLY A 167 2.94 27.26 -11.03
C GLY A 167 3.67 25.92 -10.85
N THR A 168 3.23 24.85 -11.52
CA THR A 168 3.94 23.56 -11.49
C THR A 168 5.33 23.71 -12.07
N ALA A 169 6.36 23.28 -11.35
CA ALA A 169 7.74 23.28 -11.85
C ALA A 169 8.13 21.88 -12.31
N LEU A 170 8.49 21.76 -13.59
CA LEU A 170 9.13 20.59 -14.17
C LEU A 170 10.64 20.78 -14.10
N GLY A 171 11.33 19.85 -13.44
CA GLY A 171 12.79 19.88 -13.29
C GLY A 171 13.47 18.94 -14.28
N ASP A 172 14.54 19.44 -14.90
CA ASP A 172 15.49 18.67 -15.70
C ASP A 172 16.87 18.89 -15.07
N ILE A 173 17.29 17.93 -14.25
CA ILE A 173 18.36 18.11 -13.29
C ILE A 173 19.53 17.23 -13.71
N ARG A 174 20.70 17.83 -13.83
CA ARG A 174 21.95 17.11 -14.05
C ARG A 174 22.95 17.53 -13.00
N TYR A 175 23.54 16.56 -12.32
CA TYR A 175 24.53 16.83 -11.28
C TYR A 175 25.56 15.72 -11.20
N THR A 176 26.72 16.06 -10.62
CA THR A 176 27.80 15.10 -10.39
C THR A 176 28.12 15.06 -8.91
N LEU A 177 28.12 13.86 -8.34
CA LEU A 177 28.55 13.59 -6.97
C LEU A 177 29.96 13.00 -6.99
N CYS A 178 30.76 13.35 -5.99
CA CYS A 178 32.06 12.75 -5.70
C CYS A 178 31.98 12.08 -4.33
N THR A 179 32.21 10.78 -4.26
CA THR A 179 32.24 10.04 -2.99
C THR A 179 33.44 10.48 -2.16
N ASP A 180 33.41 10.21 -0.85
CA ASP A 180 34.57 10.45 0.01
C ASP A 180 35.82 9.64 -0.42
N GLY A 181 35.61 8.55 -1.18
CA GLY A 181 36.67 7.76 -1.80
C GLY A 181 37.18 8.31 -3.14
N GLY A 182 36.58 9.38 -3.66
CA GLY A 182 36.98 10.03 -4.92
C GLY A 182 36.27 9.50 -6.18
N ASP A 183 35.33 8.56 -6.05
CA ASP A 183 34.57 8.04 -7.18
C ASP A 183 33.50 9.05 -7.63
N LEU A 184 33.31 9.17 -8.95
CA LEU A 184 32.34 10.08 -9.54
C LEU A 184 31.04 9.35 -9.90
N LEU A 185 29.91 9.96 -9.55
CA LEU A 185 28.56 9.53 -9.90
C LEU A 185 27.88 10.65 -10.69
N TYR A 186 27.58 10.39 -11.96
CA TYR A 186 26.76 11.28 -12.77
C TYR A 186 25.29 10.95 -12.55
N VAL A 187 24.46 11.97 -12.32
CA VAL A 187 23.03 11.79 -12.09
C VAL A 187 22.23 12.66 -13.04
N GLU A 188 21.33 12.01 -13.79
CA GLU A 188 20.26 12.65 -14.54
C GLU A 188 18.94 12.41 -13.80
N SER A 189 18.21 13.48 -13.53
CA SER A 189 16.98 13.42 -12.74
C SER A 189 15.89 14.29 -13.36
N ARG A 190 14.68 13.76 -13.45
CA ARG A 190 13.50 14.51 -13.87
C ARG A 190 12.53 14.64 -12.72
N GLY A 191 12.11 15.87 -12.46
CA GLY A 191 11.30 16.23 -11.30
C GLY A 191 9.98 16.88 -11.65
N VAL A 192 9.02 16.74 -10.74
CA VAL A 192 7.80 17.56 -10.72
C VAL A 192 7.62 18.13 -9.31
N ARG A 193 7.36 19.43 -9.24
CA ARG A 193 6.92 20.12 -8.03
C ARG A 193 5.60 20.83 -8.28
N HIS A 194 4.55 20.45 -7.56
CA HIS A 194 3.23 21.08 -7.68
C HIS A 194 2.54 21.13 -6.31
N GLY A 195 1.59 22.05 -6.18
CA GLY A 195 0.84 22.31 -4.95
C GLY A 195 -0.27 23.32 -5.24
N THR A 196 -0.99 23.76 -4.20
CA THR A 196 -1.96 24.86 -4.37
C THR A 196 -1.23 26.15 -4.73
N ALA A 197 -1.91 27.08 -5.39
CA ALA A 197 -1.32 28.37 -5.77
C ALA A 197 -0.73 29.14 -4.57
N GLU A 198 -1.39 29.05 -3.41
CA GLU A 198 -0.92 29.66 -2.15
C GLU A 198 0.41 29.06 -1.67
N VAL A 199 0.50 27.72 -1.65
CA VAL A 199 1.72 27.00 -1.25
C VAL A 199 2.86 27.29 -2.22
N LEU A 200 2.59 27.30 -3.53
CA LEU A 200 3.58 27.62 -4.55
C LEU A 200 4.05 29.07 -4.48
N ALA A 201 3.18 30.02 -4.15
CA ALA A 201 3.55 31.42 -3.95
C ALA A 201 4.47 31.59 -2.72
N ARG A 202 4.21 30.88 -1.62
CA ARG A 202 5.10 30.82 -0.44
C ARG A 202 6.49 30.30 -0.82
N LEU A 203 6.55 29.17 -1.53
CA LEU A 203 7.81 28.62 -2.04
C LEU A 203 8.55 29.58 -2.97
N GLY A 204 7.82 30.31 -3.82
CA GLY A 204 8.38 31.30 -4.75
C GLY A 204 9.04 32.50 -4.06
N ARG A 205 8.53 32.90 -2.89
CA ARG A 205 9.14 33.92 -2.02
C ARG A 205 10.33 33.40 -1.19
N GLY A 206 10.51 32.08 -1.14
CA GLY A 206 11.53 31.44 -0.31
C GLY A 206 11.10 31.26 1.14
N ASP A 207 9.80 31.31 1.44
CA ASP A 207 9.26 31.01 2.77
C ASP A 207 9.58 29.54 3.13
N ASP A 208 9.66 29.25 4.43
CA ASP A 208 9.72 27.87 4.91
C ASP A 208 8.33 27.23 4.79
N VAL A 209 8.24 26.11 4.08
CA VAL A 209 6.98 25.42 3.75
C VAL A 209 7.18 23.94 4.05
N ASP A 210 6.25 23.37 4.82
CA ASP A 210 6.34 21.95 5.18
C ASP A 210 6.29 21.10 3.89
N PRO A 211 7.25 20.18 3.67
CA PRO A 211 7.29 19.33 2.48
C PRO A 211 6.09 18.42 2.29
N THR A 212 5.19 18.30 3.28
CA THR A 212 3.91 17.60 3.19
C THR A 212 2.80 18.45 2.56
N GLU A 213 2.95 19.78 2.49
CA GLU A 213 1.98 20.70 1.87
C GLU A 213 2.01 20.68 0.33
N TYR A 214 3.05 20.11 -0.28
CA TYR A 214 3.23 20.05 -1.72
C TYR A 214 3.85 18.72 -2.19
N THR A 215 3.66 18.40 -3.45
CA THR A 215 4.38 17.29 -4.09
C THR A 215 5.70 17.82 -4.62
N PHE A 216 6.81 17.19 -4.26
CA PHE A 216 8.08 17.34 -4.96
C PHE A 216 8.76 15.98 -5.06
N ARG A 217 8.73 15.40 -6.26
CA ARG A 217 9.23 14.05 -6.54
C ARG A 217 10.10 14.06 -7.78
N THR A 218 11.12 13.21 -7.79
CA THR A 218 11.95 13.00 -8.97
C THR A 218 12.14 11.53 -9.27
N THR A 219 12.47 11.23 -10.51
CA THR A 219 13.10 9.97 -10.93
C THR A 219 14.56 10.25 -11.24
N ALA A 220 15.44 9.31 -10.97
CA ALA A 220 16.86 9.47 -11.25
C ALA A 220 17.46 8.24 -11.94
N GLN A 221 18.43 8.50 -12.81
CA GLN A 221 19.38 7.52 -13.34
C GLN A 221 20.77 7.92 -12.88
N ILE A 222 21.52 6.94 -12.38
CA ILE A 222 22.86 7.15 -11.84
C ILE A 222 23.84 6.35 -12.69
N ALA A 223 24.91 6.99 -13.13
CA ALA A 223 25.98 6.37 -13.91
C ALA A 223 27.34 6.57 -13.23
N THR A 224 28.16 5.53 -13.19
CA THR A 224 29.50 5.57 -12.63
C THR A 224 30.42 4.52 -13.26
N ALA A 225 31.71 4.87 -13.33
CA ALA A 225 32.77 3.93 -13.72
C ALA A 225 33.32 3.13 -12.53
N ALA A 226 32.92 3.45 -11.30
CA ALA A 226 33.44 2.82 -10.09
C ALA A 226 32.89 1.40 -9.92
N PRO A 227 33.74 0.34 -9.97
CA PRO A 227 33.26 -1.04 -9.90
C PRO A 227 32.54 -1.37 -8.58
N ALA A 228 32.94 -0.74 -7.48
CA ALA A 228 32.31 -0.90 -6.16
C ALA A 228 30.84 -0.44 -6.14
N PHE A 229 30.45 0.44 -7.08
CA PHE A 229 29.12 1.02 -7.17
C PHE A 229 28.37 0.63 -8.44
N ASP A 230 28.78 -0.45 -9.12
CA ASP A 230 28.14 -0.90 -10.38
C ASP A 230 26.63 -1.17 -10.23
N TRP A 231 26.16 -1.51 -9.03
CA TRP A 231 24.73 -1.66 -8.75
C TRP A 231 23.93 -0.37 -8.98
N LEU A 232 24.56 0.82 -8.90
CA LEU A 232 23.91 2.09 -9.21
C LEU A 232 23.56 2.21 -10.70
N ASN A 233 24.39 1.67 -11.58
CA ASN A 233 24.17 1.69 -13.03
C ASN A 233 22.93 0.89 -13.45
N LYS A 234 22.45 -0.01 -12.58
CA LYS A 234 21.37 -0.98 -12.86
C LYS A 234 20.10 -0.70 -12.05
N GLY A 235 20.11 0.35 -11.23
CA GLY A 235 19.01 0.68 -10.33
C GLY A 235 17.95 1.58 -10.97
N VAL A 236 16.73 1.49 -10.44
CA VAL A 236 15.65 2.46 -10.68
C VAL A 236 15.50 3.28 -9.42
N PHE A 237 15.56 4.61 -9.54
CA PHE A 237 15.56 5.50 -8.39
C PHE A 237 14.44 6.51 -8.45
N ILE A 238 13.87 6.78 -7.27
CA ILE A 238 12.96 7.91 -7.05
C ILE A 238 13.46 8.75 -5.90
N SER A 239 13.13 10.05 -5.89
CA SER A 239 13.44 10.91 -4.75
C SER A 239 12.22 11.65 -4.24
N VAL A 240 12.19 11.87 -2.92
CA VAL A 240 11.31 12.80 -2.23
C VAL A 240 12.13 14.05 -1.92
N ALA A 241 11.60 15.23 -2.23
CA ALA A 241 12.36 16.45 -2.14
C ALA A 241 11.69 17.52 -1.28
N SER A 242 12.51 18.41 -0.74
CA SER A 242 12.10 19.63 -0.05
C SER A 242 12.86 20.82 -0.62
N ARG A 243 12.16 21.93 -0.81
CA ARG A 243 12.74 23.20 -1.26
C ARG A 243 12.78 24.19 -0.09
N GLN A 244 13.96 24.75 0.17
CA GLN A 244 14.17 25.86 1.09
C GLN A 244 14.54 27.14 0.30
N ALA A 245 14.95 28.24 0.94
CA ALA A 245 15.38 29.43 0.20
C ALA A 245 16.67 29.18 -0.61
N THR A 246 17.74 28.75 0.06
CA THR A 246 19.09 28.60 -0.52
C THR A 246 19.52 27.15 -0.72
N ARG A 247 18.65 26.20 -0.39
CA ARG A 247 18.94 24.76 -0.48
C ARG A 247 17.80 23.97 -1.08
N VAL A 248 18.14 22.80 -1.60
CA VAL A 248 17.18 21.74 -1.93
C VAL A 248 17.67 20.44 -1.32
N ILE A 249 16.75 19.68 -0.73
CA ILE A 249 17.02 18.41 -0.09
C ILE A 249 16.35 17.32 -0.93
N TYR A 250 17.05 16.22 -1.17
CA TYR A 250 16.51 15.02 -1.80
C TYR A 250 16.83 13.79 -0.95
N ASP A 251 15.82 13.01 -0.60
CA ASP A 251 16.02 11.64 -0.16
C ASP A 251 15.81 10.73 -1.37
N THR A 252 16.89 10.10 -1.84
CA THR A 252 16.89 9.22 -3.01
C THR A 252 16.79 7.77 -2.58
N TYR A 253 15.85 7.04 -3.17
CA TYR A 253 15.53 5.66 -2.85
C TYR A 253 15.72 4.76 -4.08
N LEU A 254 16.28 3.57 -3.86
CA LEU A 254 16.27 2.48 -4.82
C LEU A 254 14.90 1.79 -4.75
N VAL A 255 14.29 1.58 -5.91
CA VAL A 255 13.09 0.74 -6.08
C VAL A 255 13.52 -0.70 -6.29
N GLY A 256 13.04 -1.61 -5.44
CA GLY A 256 13.27 -3.05 -5.55
C GLY A 256 12.00 -3.86 -5.62
#